data_AF-A0A7W7RCJ9-F1
#
_entry.id   AF-A0A7W7RCJ9-F1
#
_cell.length_a   1.000
_cell.length_b   1.000
_cell.length_c   1.000
_cell.angle_alpha   90.00
_cell.angle_beta   90.00
_cell.angle_gamma   90.00
#
_symmetry.space_group_name_H-M   'P 1'
#
loop_
_entity.id
_entity.type
_entity.pdbx_description
1 polymer ?
#
loop_
_entity_poly.entity_id
_entity_poly.type
_entity_poly.pdbx_seq_one_letter_code
_entity_poly.pdbx_strand_id
1 'polypeptide(L)'
;MSLARSDEEPALPVPTDRENTQGEPLVGEATRTRPIVVVTAIALKRPAREALVQRLGPGHIVLDIRHAGPDADIVLIPAASAQLLGALRRQFPQARLLATEFTDDTFGADFRGPISRILASDIDGYFMAPTIDDLARVTQSAGRAVAGALTSGAGSGERRPVDFLEANRRLLLESGRGADPGAAGEPPAQGGVTIDLDAWAGALEGDARILADLAWPLILQFMRQGVSVTVVGDPPEVWTDRARAAGVRVRPSPLRLPG
;
A
#
# COMPACT_ATOMS: atom_id res chain seq x y z
N MET A 1 -36.42 21.51 -61.92
CA MET A 1 -36.89 20.11 -61.79
C MET A 1 -35.69 19.25 -61.38
N SER A 2 -35.85 18.48 -60.31
CA SER A 2 -35.06 17.35 -59.74
C SER A 2 -33.53 17.38 -59.82
N LEU A 3 -32.75 17.50 -58.74
CA LEU A 3 -32.55 16.67 -57.53
C LEU A 3 -31.88 15.29 -57.74
N ALA A 4 -30.85 15.10 -56.88
CA ALA A 4 -30.38 13.84 -56.26
C ALA A 4 -29.35 13.01 -57.07
N ARG A 5 -28.25 12.45 -56.52
CA ARG A 5 -27.78 12.17 -55.15
C ARG A 5 -26.24 12.16 -55.12
N SER A 6 -25.64 12.69 -54.06
CA SER A 6 -24.30 12.29 -53.59
C SER A 6 -24.51 11.33 -52.42
N ASP A 7 -23.84 10.19 -52.44
CA ASP A 7 -23.87 9.20 -51.37
C ASP A 7 -23.20 9.75 -50.10
N GLU A 8 -23.94 9.64 -49.00
CA GLU A 8 -23.64 10.08 -47.65
C GLU A 8 -23.03 8.88 -46.89
N GLU A 9 -21.78 9.00 -46.47
CA GLU A 9 -21.10 8.03 -45.61
C GLU A 9 -21.63 8.18 -44.16
N PRO A 10 -22.08 7.12 -43.48
CA PRO A 10 -22.75 7.26 -42.19
C PRO A 10 -21.73 7.55 -41.08
N ALA A 11 -21.79 8.78 -40.55
CA ALA A 11 -21.10 9.16 -39.34
C ALA A 11 -21.54 8.27 -38.16
N LEU A 12 -20.57 7.66 -37.50
CA LEU A 12 -20.79 6.91 -36.26
C LEU A 12 -21.36 7.83 -35.16
N PRO A 13 -22.34 7.36 -34.36
CA PRO A 13 -22.94 8.17 -33.31
C PRO A 13 -21.93 8.44 -32.20
N VAL A 14 -21.72 9.74 -31.92
CA VAL A 14 -21.04 10.24 -30.71
C VAL A 14 -21.93 9.90 -29.51
N PRO A 15 -21.45 9.15 -28.50
CA PRO A 15 -22.20 8.97 -27.27
C PRO A 15 -22.16 10.28 -26.48
N THR A 16 -23.27 11.03 -26.55
CA THR A 16 -23.60 12.08 -25.59
C THR A 16 -24.04 11.45 -24.28
N ASP A 17 -23.46 11.99 -23.20
CA ASP A 17 -23.91 11.95 -21.80
C ASP A 17 -23.90 10.60 -21.07
N ARG A 18 -22.86 10.43 -20.24
CA ARG A 18 -23.02 9.91 -18.88
C ARG A 18 -22.42 10.88 -17.87
N GLU A 19 -23.31 11.70 -17.33
CA GLU A 19 -23.42 12.06 -15.91
C GLU A 19 -22.11 12.23 -15.11
N ASN A 20 -21.65 13.48 -15.06
CA ASN A 20 -21.61 14.27 -13.84
C ASN A 20 -21.16 13.53 -12.56
N THR A 21 -19.91 13.06 -12.53
CA THR A 21 -19.23 12.85 -11.26
C THR A 21 -18.66 14.20 -10.82
N GLN A 22 -19.33 14.87 -9.88
CA GLN A 22 -18.77 16.04 -9.19
C GLN A 22 -17.51 15.59 -8.45
N GLY A 23 -16.37 15.69 -9.12
CA GLY A 23 -15.06 15.61 -8.49
C GLY A 23 -14.91 16.82 -7.57
N GLU A 24 -14.50 16.57 -6.33
CA GLU A 24 -14.05 17.59 -5.40
C GLU A 24 -13.08 18.57 -6.11
N PRO A 25 -13.12 19.87 -5.77
CA PRO A 25 -12.32 20.87 -6.47
C PRO A 25 -10.83 20.60 -6.23
N LEU A 26 -10.19 19.99 -7.23
CA LEU A 26 -8.75 19.83 -7.30
C LEU A 26 -8.12 21.21 -7.49
N VAL A 27 -7.62 21.76 -6.38
CA VAL A 27 -6.83 23.00 -6.31
C VAL A 27 -7.69 24.23 -6.57
N GLY A 28 -7.55 25.24 -5.70
CA GLY A 28 -8.37 26.45 -5.70
C GLY A 28 -8.54 27.01 -7.11
N GLU A 29 -9.75 27.51 -7.41
CA GLU A 29 -10.12 28.13 -8.67
C GLU A 29 -8.94 28.89 -9.27
N ALA A 30 -8.23 28.22 -10.18
CA ALA A 30 -7.13 28.80 -10.90
C ALA A 30 -7.77 29.83 -11.83
N THR A 31 -7.89 31.04 -11.31
CA THR A 31 -8.26 32.22 -12.07
C THR A 31 -7.32 32.26 -13.25
N ARG A 32 -7.91 32.23 -14.44
CA ARG A 32 -7.29 31.82 -15.71
C ARG A 32 -6.34 32.90 -16.27
N THR A 33 -5.36 33.37 -15.50
CA THR A 33 -4.55 34.58 -15.81
C THR A 33 -3.04 34.43 -15.67
N ARG A 34 -2.49 33.37 -15.05
CA ARG A 34 -1.04 33.15 -15.01
C ARG A 34 -0.64 31.67 -15.13
N PRO A 35 0.58 31.36 -15.62
CA PRO A 35 1.10 30.00 -15.62
C PRO A 35 1.21 29.42 -14.20
N ILE A 36 1.05 28.10 -14.09
CA ILE A 36 1.30 27.31 -12.88
C ILE A 36 2.81 27.22 -12.67
N VAL A 37 3.28 27.69 -11.52
CA VAL A 37 4.69 27.72 -11.14
C VAL A 37 5.03 26.49 -10.31
N VAL A 38 5.81 25.59 -10.90
CA VAL A 38 6.34 24.39 -10.27
C VAL A 38 7.79 24.63 -9.88
N VAL A 39 8.11 24.51 -8.60
CA VAL A 39 9.48 24.66 -8.08
C VAL A 39 10.06 23.30 -7.76
N THR A 40 11.32 23.08 -8.12
CA THR A 40 12.07 21.86 -7.82
C THR A 40 13.06 22.15 -6.70
N ALA A 41 12.79 21.62 -5.51
CA ALA A 41 13.74 21.56 -4.40
C ALA A 41 14.68 20.34 -4.49
N ILE A 42 14.42 19.47 -5.47
CA ILE A 42 15.34 18.46 -5.98
C ILE A 42 16.33 19.10 -6.98
N ALA A 43 17.58 18.67 -6.95
CA ALA A 43 18.65 19.21 -7.80
C ALA A 43 18.56 18.70 -9.25
N LEU A 44 17.43 18.98 -9.92
CA LEU A 44 17.23 18.63 -11.31
C LEU A 44 18.14 19.48 -12.21
N LYS A 45 18.89 18.82 -13.09
CA LYS A 45 19.67 19.49 -14.13
C LYS A 45 18.73 20.22 -15.11
N ARG A 46 19.25 21.26 -15.78
CA ARG A 46 18.46 22.07 -16.73
C ARG A 46 17.73 21.23 -17.80
N PRO A 47 18.38 20.27 -18.49
CA PRO A 47 17.68 19.44 -19.49
C PRO A 47 16.51 18.64 -18.91
N ALA A 48 16.65 18.16 -17.66
CA ALA A 48 15.59 17.44 -16.97
C ALA A 48 14.38 18.34 -16.63
N ARG A 49 14.64 19.60 -16.24
CA ARG A 49 13.58 20.58 -16.00
C ARG A 49 12.86 20.98 -17.29
N GLU A 50 13.60 21.17 -18.38
CA GLU A 50 13.00 21.45 -19.69
C GLU A 50 12.13 20.28 -20.17
N ALA A 51 12.62 19.05 -20.00
CA ALA A 51 11.87 17.84 -20.28
C ALA A 51 10.61 17.69 -19.40
N LEU A 52 10.67 18.15 -18.15
CA LEU A 52 9.51 18.17 -17.25
C LEU A 52 8.47 19.22 -17.68
N VAL A 53 8.90 20.43 -18.05
CA VAL A 53 7.99 21.48 -18.60
C VAL A 53 7.25 20.95 -19.82
N GLN A 54 7.96 20.32 -20.75
CA GLN A 54 7.36 19.77 -21.96
C GLN A 54 6.30 18.71 -21.65
N ARG A 55 6.54 17.85 -20.64
CA ARG A 55 5.60 16.81 -20.22
C ARG A 55 4.39 17.34 -19.44
N LEU A 56 4.57 18.40 -18.66
CA LEU A 56 3.46 19.09 -17.98
C LEU A 56 2.57 19.85 -18.96
N GLY A 57 3.12 20.24 -20.11
CA GLY A 57 2.38 20.89 -21.18
C GLY A 57 2.19 22.40 -20.97
N PRO A 58 1.47 23.05 -21.90
CA PRO A 58 1.28 24.49 -21.88
C PRO A 58 0.70 25.01 -20.55
N GLY A 59 1.10 26.22 -20.17
CA GLY A 59 0.63 26.85 -18.92
C GLY A 59 1.44 26.49 -17.68
N HIS A 60 2.55 25.74 -17.81
CA HIS A 60 3.45 25.43 -16.69
C HIS A 60 4.82 26.07 -16.85
N ILE A 61 5.41 26.45 -15.73
CA ILE A 61 6.81 26.89 -15.64
C ILE A 61 7.48 26.04 -14.55
N VAL A 62 8.67 25.53 -14.83
CA VAL A 62 9.47 24.78 -13.84
C VAL A 62 10.71 25.58 -13.47
N LEU A 63 10.85 25.91 -12.18
CA LEU A 63 11.97 26.67 -11.63
C LEU A 63 12.78 25.85 -10.64
N ASP A 64 14.09 26.06 -10.64
CA ASP A 64 14.94 25.59 -9.54
C ASP A 64 14.69 26.44 -8.30
N ILE A 65 14.63 25.82 -7.11
CA ILE A 65 14.37 26.53 -5.85
C ILE A 65 15.28 27.74 -5.60
N ARG A 66 16.52 27.72 -6.11
CA ARG A 66 17.48 28.82 -5.97
C ARG A 66 17.08 30.09 -6.72
N HIS A 67 16.16 29.97 -7.68
CA HIS A 67 15.69 31.07 -8.52
C HIS A 67 14.18 31.33 -8.34
N ALA A 68 13.54 30.64 -7.40
CA ALA A 68 12.11 30.73 -7.19
C ALA A 68 11.75 31.79 -6.14
N GLY A 69 10.74 32.61 -6.48
CA GLY A 69 10.06 33.50 -5.52
C GLY A 69 8.97 32.77 -4.73
N PRO A 70 8.33 33.43 -3.75
CA PRO A 70 7.36 32.79 -2.84
C PRO A 70 6.06 32.33 -3.52
N ASP A 71 5.77 32.83 -4.73
CA ASP A 71 4.52 32.62 -5.46
C ASP A 71 4.44 31.28 -6.22
N ALA A 72 5.10 30.25 -5.70
CA ALA A 72 5.01 28.90 -6.26
C ALA A 72 3.62 28.29 -5.99
N ASP A 73 3.10 27.55 -6.98
CA ASP A 73 1.86 26.79 -6.82
C ASP A 73 2.16 25.37 -6.31
N ILE A 74 3.27 24.79 -6.77
CA ILE A 74 3.73 23.45 -6.40
C ILE A 74 5.23 23.49 -6.10
N VAL A 75 5.66 22.81 -5.04
CA VAL A 75 7.09 22.57 -4.77
C VAL A 75 7.33 21.06 -4.70
N LEU A 76 8.11 20.54 -5.64
CA LEU A 76 8.58 19.15 -5.63
C LEU A 76 9.78 19.04 -4.68
N ILE A 77 9.62 18.26 -3.62
CA ILE A 77 10.63 18.10 -2.56
C ILE A 77 11.13 16.66 -2.51
N PRO A 78 12.41 16.42 -2.20
CA PRO A 78 12.85 15.07 -1.84
C PRO A 78 12.24 14.65 -0.49
N ALA A 79 12.41 13.39 -0.12
CA ALA A 79 12.23 12.97 1.27
C ALA A 79 13.04 13.90 2.19
N ALA A 80 12.37 14.62 3.08
CA ALA A 80 12.92 15.73 3.83
C ALA A 80 12.53 15.65 5.31
N SER A 81 13.35 16.24 6.18
CA SER A 81 13.04 16.36 7.60
C SER A 81 11.90 17.35 7.85
N ALA A 82 11.23 17.23 9.00
CA ALA A 82 10.19 18.17 9.42
C ALA A 82 10.72 19.62 9.51
N GLN A 83 11.99 19.79 9.90
CA GLN A 83 12.64 21.11 9.97
C GLN A 83 12.76 21.74 8.58
N LEU A 84 13.20 20.97 7.58
CA LEU A 84 13.28 21.44 6.19
C LEU A 84 11.89 21.71 5.61
N LEU A 85 10.91 20.84 5.89
CA LEU A 85 9.52 21.08 5.49
C LEU A 85 8.97 22.39 6.07
N GLY A 86 9.24 22.67 7.36
CA GLY A 86 8.87 23.92 8.00
C GLY A 86 9.54 25.15 7.37
N ALA A 87 10.81 25.04 6.94
CA ALA A 87 11.50 26.11 6.22
C ALA A 87 10.87 26.36 4.84
N LEU A 88 10.59 25.30 4.08
CA LEU A 88 9.95 25.38 2.77
C LEU A 88 8.53 25.94 2.87
N ARG A 89 7.79 25.62 3.93
CA ARG A 89 6.47 26.20 4.18
C ARG A 89 6.50 27.70 4.47
N ARG A 90 7.55 28.20 5.11
CA ARG A 90 7.74 29.65 5.27
C ARG A 90 8.14 30.33 3.97
N GLN A 91 8.97 29.68 3.15
CA GLN A 91 9.41 30.22 1.87
C GLN A 91 8.28 30.23 0.82
N PHE A 92 7.43 29.20 0.83
CA PHE A 92 6.34 29.00 -0.13
C PHE A 92 5.02 28.78 0.62
N PRO A 93 4.43 29.84 1.22
CA PRO A 93 3.30 29.71 2.12
C PRO A 93 2.02 29.18 1.47
N GLN A 94 1.84 29.45 0.16
CA GLN A 94 0.64 29.06 -0.59
C GLN A 94 0.84 27.78 -1.42
N ALA A 95 2.07 27.30 -1.57
CA ALA A 95 2.37 26.20 -2.48
C ALA A 95 1.91 24.85 -1.91
N ARG A 96 1.57 23.91 -2.78
CA ARG A 96 1.48 22.49 -2.42
C ARG A 96 2.87 21.87 -2.44
N LEU A 97 3.39 21.44 -1.29
CA LEU A 97 4.65 20.68 -1.24
C LEU A 97 4.35 19.21 -1.49
N LEU A 98 4.96 18.64 -2.53
CA LEU A 98 4.80 17.24 -2.93
C LEU A 98 6.13 16.52 -2.76
N ALA A 99 6.17 15.55 -1.86
CA ALA A 99 7.33 14.66 -1.73
C ALA A 99 7.39 13.73 -2.96
N THR A 100 8.57 13.66 -3.58
CA THR A 100 8.79 12.85 -4.78
C THR A 100 10.08 12.03 -4.65
N GLU A 101 9.98 10.77 -5.08
CA GLU A 101 11.10 9.89 -5.37
C GLU A 101 10.97 9.46 -6.83
N PHE A 102 12.04 9.54 -7.60
CA PHE A 102 12.05 9.07 -8.99
C PHE A 102 13.49 8.84 -9.47
N THR A 103 13.61 8.04 -10.52
CA THR A 103 14.84 7.80 -11.25
C THR A 103 14.60 8.02 -12.73
N ASP A 104 15.55 8.65 -13.41
CA ASP A 104 15.58 8.74 -14.86
C ASP A 104 17.03 8.80 -15.34
N ASP A 105 17.52 7.66 -15.84
CA ASP A 105 18.89 7.51 -16.32
C ASP A 105 19.18 8.44 -17.51
N THR A 106 18.16 8.74 -18.34
CA THR A 106 18.28 9.65 -19.50
C THR A 106 18.76 11.03 -19.08
N PHE A 107 18.29 11.49 -17.91
CA PHE A 107 18.63 12.79 -17.37
C PHE A 107 19.67 12.72 -16.23
N GLY A 108 20.18 11.53 -15.93
CA GLY A 108 21.06 11.26 -14.79
C GLY A 108 20.44 11.69 -13.47
N ALA A 109 19.14 11.42 -13.30
CA ALA A 109 18.37 11.70 -12.11
C ALA A 109 18.25 10.43 -11.27
N ASP A 110 18.84 10.42 -10.08
CA ASP A 110 18.66 9.36 -9.08
C ASP A 110 18.25 10.01 -7.76
N PHE A 111 16.94 10.10 -7.54
CA PHE A 111 16.34 10.68 -6.33
C PHE A 111 15.56 9.60 -5.57
N ARG A 112 16.10 8.38 -5.49
CA ARG A 112 15.53 7.31 -4.67
C ARG A 112 15.57 7.70 -3.20
N GLY A 113 14.42 7.65 -2.56
CA GLY A 113 14.30 7.85 -1.11
C GLY A 113 14.16 6.52 -0.37
N PRO A 114 13.78 6.56 0.91
CA PRO A 114 13.61 5.38 1.73
C PRO A 114 12.60 4.39 1.16
N ILE A 115 11.51 4.86 0.54
CA ILE A 115 10.46 3.98 0.02
C ILE A 115 11.00 3.20 -1.18
N SER A 116 11.59 3.88 -2.16
CA SER A 116 12.19 3.21 -3.32
C SER A 116 13.29 2.23 -2.94
N ARG A 117 14.08 2.54 -1.89
CA ARG A 117 15.13 1.63 -1.39
C ARG A 117 14.55 0.38 -0.72
N ILE A 118 13.47 0.55 0.05
CA ILE A 118 12.76 -0.58 0.67
C ILE A 118 12.11 -1.43 -0.43
N LEU A 119 11.41 -0.83 -1.39
CA LEU A 119 10.78 -1.57 -2.50
C LEU A 119 11.79 -2.26 -3.44
N ALA A 120 13.05 -1.80 -3.48
CA ALA A 120 14.12 -2.47 -4.21
C ALA A 120 14.73 -3.66 -3.44
N SER A 121 14.31 -3.90 -2.19
CA SER A 121 14.72 -5.06 -1.38
C SER A 121 13.70 -6.19 -1.48
N ASP A 122 14.04 -7.38 -0.96
CA ASP A 122 13.21 -8.58 -0.99
C ASP A 122 12.05 -8.55 0.04
N ILE A 123 11.36 -7.41 0.13
CA ILE A 123 10.15 -7.28 0.95
C ILE A 123 8.91 -7.66 0.15
N ASP A 124 7.96 -8.34 0.80
CA ASP A 124 6.72 -8.72 0.15
C ASP A 124 5.74 -7.54 -0.03
N GLY A 125 5.92 -6.43 0.69
CA GLY A 125 5.06 -5.25 0.56
C GLY A 125 5.35 -4.08 1.49
N TYR A 126 4.79 -2.91 1.16
CA TYR A 126 4.82 -1.69 1.97
C TYR A 126 3.41 -1.12 2.14
N PHE A 127 3.01 -0.80 3.37
CA PHE A 127 1.72 -0.20 3.65
C PHE A 127 1.80 0.90 4.71
N MET A 128 0.87 1.85 4.63
CA MET A 128 0.72 2.91 5.62
C MET A 128 -0.52 2.63 6.47
N ALA A 129 -0.32 2.53 7.78
CA ALA A 129 -1.39 2.36 8.75
C ALA A 129 -1.36 3.53 9.75
N PRO A 130 -2.27 4.51 9.62
CA PRO A 130 -2.25 5.69 10.48
C PRO A 130 -2.66 5.38 11.93
N THR A 131 -3.40 4.29 12.14
CA THR A 131 -3.83 3.83 13.47
C THR A 131 -3.42 2.38 13.74
N ILE A 132 -3.44 1.99 15.01
CA ILE A 132 -3.20 0.60 15.43
C ILE A 132 -4.26 -0.35 14.86
N ASP A 133 -5.49 0.13 14.69
CA ASP A 133 -6.59 -0.66 14.13
C ASP A 133 -6.40 -0.88 12.63
N ASP A 134 -5.92 0.12 11.90
CA ASP A 134 -5.53 -0.04 10.48
C ASP A 134 -4.40 -1.05 10.34
N LEU A 135 -3.38 -0.95 11.20
CA LEU A 135 -2.24 -1.87 11.21
C LEU A 135 -2.72 -3.30 11.47
N ALA A 136 -3.60 -3.49 12.45
CA ALA A 136 -4.18 -4.79 12.76
C ALA A 136 -4.99 -5.34 11.56
N ARG A 137 -5.84 -4.51 10.93
CA ARG A 137 -6.63 -4.91 9.76
C ARG A 137 -5.75 -5.35 8.59
N VAL A 138 -4.74 -4.57 8.23
CA VAL A 138 -3.84 -4.89 7.10
C VAL A 138 -3.03 -6.14 7.41
N THR A 139 -2.49 -6.25 8.62
CA THR A 139 -1.71 -7.42 9.05
C THR A 139 -2.56 -8.69 9.06
N GLN A 140 -3.80 -8.62 9.55
CA GLN A 140 -4.74 -9.74 9.49
C GLN A 140 -5.08 -10.14 8.05
N SER A 141 -5.28 -9.17 7.16
CA SER A 141 -5.56 -9.43 5.75
C SER A 141 -4.39 -10.15 5.08
N ALA A 142 -3.16 -9.66 5.29
CA ALA A 142 -1.93 -10.30 4.81
C ALA A 142 -1.77 -11.71 5.38
N GLY A 143 -1.97 -11.89 6.70
CA GLY A 143 -1.93 -13.19 7.35
C GLY A 143 -2.98 -14.17 6.81
N ARG A 144 -4.20 -13.70 6.52
CA ARG A 144 -5.24 -14.51 5.88
C ARG A 144 -4.90 -14.88 4.44
N ALA A 145 -4.28 -14.00 3.66
CA ALA A 145 -3.84 -14.30 2.30
C ALA A 145 -2.74 -15.37 2.30
N VAL A 146 -1.77 -15.26 3.22
CA VAL A 146 -0.72 -16.28 3.43
C VAL A 146 -1.34 -17.60 3.89
N ALA A 147 -2.20 -17.58 4.91
CA ALA A 147 -2.89 -18.77 5.39
C ALA A 147 -3.74 -19.42 4.29
N GLY A 148 -4.47 -18.61 3.50
CA GLY A 148 -5.23 -19.04 2.34
C GLY A 148 -4.35 -19.75 1.32
N ALA A 149 -3.23 -19.14 0.92
CA ALA A 149 -2.27 -19.74 -0.01
C ALA A 149 -1.68 -21.06 0.51
N LEU A 150 -1.33 -21.11 1.80
CA LEU A 150 -0.83 -22.32 2.47
C LEU A 150 -1.89 -23.43 2.54
N THR A 151 -3.17 -23.07 2.73
CA THR A 151 -4.30 -24.03 2.73
C THR A 151 -4.76 -24.45 1.34
N SER A 152 -4.42 -23.70 0.29
CA SER A 152 -4.91 -23.94 -1.09
C SER A 152 -4.08 -24.98 -1.86
N GLY A 153 -2.95 -25.43 -1.32
CA GLY A 153 -2.14 -26.50 -1.90
C GLY A 153 -1.88 -26.35 -3.41
N ALA A 154 -1.40 -25.19 -3.86
CA ALA A 154 -1.01 -24.99 -5.25
C ALA A 154 0.51 -24.84 -5.36
N GLY A 155 1.16 -25.90 -5.85
CA GLY A 155 2.53 -25.86 -6.31
C GLY A 155 2.69 -24.97 -7.55
N SER A 156 3.91 -24.43 -7.68
CA SER A 156 4.48 -23.71 -8.84
C SER A 156 3.65 -22.55 -9.43
N GLY A 157 4.08 -21.33 -9.17
CA GLY A 157 3.73 -20.17 -10.01
C GLY A 157 3.66 -18.88 -9.22
N GLU A 158 4.67 -18.01 -9.38
CA GLU A 158 4.76 -16.59 -8.98
C GLU A 158 4.04 -16.18 -7.70
N ARG A 159 4.81 -15.79 -6.67
CA ARG A 159 4.32 -14.90 -5.60
C ARG A 159 3.75 -13.65 -6.26
N ARG A 160 2.43 -13.60 -6.46
CA ARG A 160 1.77 -12.37 -6.89
C ARG A 160 1.97 -11.36 -5.77
N PRO A 161 2.67 -10.24 -6.03
CA PRO A 161 2.70 -9.15 -5.06
C PRO A 161 1.25 -8.75 -4.80
N VAL A 162 0.84 -8.77 -3.55
CA VAL A 162 -0.42 -8.11 -3.19
C VAL A 162 -0.21 -6.65 -3.58
N ASP A 163 -1.13 -6.08 -4.36
CA ASP A 163 -1.05 -4.68 -4.75
C ASP A 163 -1.39 -3.81 -3.52
N PHE A 164 -0.41 -3.69 -2.65
CA PHE A 164 -0.50 -2.93 -1.41
C PHE A 164 -0.61 -1.44 -1.68
N LEU A 165 -0.27 -0.96 -2.89
CA LEU A 165 -0.47 0.42 -3.30
C LEU A 165 -1.97 0.72 -3.49
N GLU A 166 -2.71 -0.20 -4.09
CA GLU A 166 -4.18 -0.10 -4.19
C GLU A 166 -4.85 -0.25 -2.83
N ALA A 167 -4.32 -1.11 -1.94
CA ALA A 167 -4.80 -1.21 -0.55
C ALA A 167 -4.58 0.10 0.24
N ASN A 168 -3.41 0.73 0.08
CA ASN A 168 -3.11 2.04 0.66
C ASN A 168 -4.04 3.12 0.10
N ARG A 169 -4.34 3.07 -1.20
CA ARG A 169 -5.25 4.03 -1.86
C ARG A 169 -6.67 3.93 -1.29
N ARG A 170 -7.18 2.71 -1.08
CA ARG A 170 -8.51 2.50 -0.46
C ARG A 170 -8.56 2.99 0.98
N LEU A 171 -7.56 2.67 1.81
CA LEU A 171 -7.51 3.12 3.21
C LEU A 171 -7.48 4.65 3.33
N LEU A 172 -6.73 5.33 2.46
CA LEU A 172 -6.68 6.80 2.44
C LEU A 172 -8.01 7.43 2.00
N LEU A 173 -8.73 6.80 1.07
CA LEU A 173 -10.03 7.28 0.60
C LEU A 173 -11.16 6.99 1.60
N GLU A 174 -11.11 5.86 2.30
CA GLU A 174 -12.09 5.45 3.30
C GLU A 174 -11.96 6.28 4.60
N SER A 175 -10.74 6.69 4.97
CA SER A 175 -10.48 7.56 6.13
C SER A 175 -11.04 8.98 5.97
N GLY A 176 -11.43 9.39 4.75
CA GLY A 176 -12.05 10.70 4.46
C GLY A 176 -13.55 10.77 4.70
N ARG A 177 -14.25 9.63 4.89
CA ARG A 177 -15.65 9.60 5.30
C ARG A 177 -15.69 9.41 6.81
N GLY A 178 -16.02 10.48 7.53
CA GLY A 178 -16.07 10.51 8.98
C GLY A 178 -16.72 9.26 9.57
N ALA A 179 -15.94 8.53 10.35
CA ALA A 179 -16.47 7.46 11.19
C ALA A 179 -17.29 8.10 12.31
N ASP A 180 -18.60 7.89 12.24
CA ASP A 180 -19.55 8.18 13.31
C ASP A 180 -19.24 7.27 14.51
N PRO A 181 -18.89 7.80 15.70
CA PRO A 181 -18.43 7.01 16.84
C PRO A 181 -19.61 6.43 17.64
N GLY A 182 -20.55 5.76 16.96
CA GLY A 182 -21.88 5.44 17.52
C GLY A 182 -22.39 4.01 17.34
N ALA A 183 -21.70 3.11 16.65
CA ALA A 183 -22.19 1.74 16.42
C ALA A 183 -21.32 0.70 17.14
N ALA A 184 -21.51 0.57 18.45
CA ALA A 184 -21.08 -0.61 19.20
C ALA A 184 -21.96 -1.81 18.81
N GLY A 185 -21.61 -2.45 17.69
CA GLY A 185 -22.07 -3.81 17.38
C GLY A 185 -21.22 -4.82 18.14
N GLU A 186 -21.85 -5.86 18.67
CA GLU A 186 -21.17 -6.98 19.34
C GLU A 186 -19.96 -7.47 18.53
N PRO A 187 -18.81 -7.73 19.17
CA PRO A 187 -17.64 -8.24 18.45
C PRO A 187 -17.99 -9.59 17.81
N PRO A 188 -17.71 -9.79 16.52
CA PRO A 188 -17.93 -11.10 15.90
C PRO A 188 -17.08 -12.14 16.66
N ALA A 189 -17.66 -13.30 16.92
CA ALA A 189 -17.00 -14.42 17.58
C ALA A 189 -15.62 -14.65 16.93
N GLN A 190 -14.55 -14.32 17.65
CA GLN A 190 -13.19 -14.33 17.13
C GLN A 190 -12.84 -15.74 16.65
N GLY A 191 -12.67 -15.90 15.34
CA GLY A 191 -12.28 -17.17 14.72
C GLY A 191 -10.96 -17.68 15.31
N GLY A 192 -10.93 -18.95 15.68
CA GLY A 192 -9.70 -19.58 16.20
C GLY A 192 -8.61 -19.67 15.14
N VAL A 193 -7.35 -19.60 15.57
CA VAL A 193 -6.16 -19.78 14.72
C VAL A 193 -5.71 -21.24 14.81
N THR A 194 -5.34 -21.82 13.67
CA THR A 194 -4.70 -23.16 13.59
C THR A 194 -3.24 -23.00 13.16
N ILE A 195 -2.31 -23.56 13.93
CA ILE A 195 -0.88 -23.64 13.61
C ILE A 195 -0.57 -25.08 13.26
N ASP A 196 -0.22 -25.35 12.00
CA ASP A 196 0.14 -26.69 11.52
C ASP A 196 1.66 -26.82 11.46
N LEU A 197 2.24 -27.52 12.44
CA LEU A 197 3.68 -27.67 12.59
C LEU A 197 4.29 -28.54 11.49
N ASP A 198 3.54 -29.50 10.94
CA ASP A 198 4.04 -30.38 9.89
C ASP A 198 4.05 -29.66 8.54
N ALA A 199 3.02 -28.84 8.27
CA ALA A 199 3.02 -27.95 7.12
C ALA A 199 4.18 -26.94 7.19
N TRP A 200 4.48 -26.42 8.38
CA TRP A 200 5.63 -25.52 8.58
C TRP A 200 6.96 -26.23 8.40
N ALA A 201 7.11 -27.44 8.93
CA ALA A 201 8.30 -28.27 8.77
C ALA A 201 8.58 -28.53 7.28
N GLY A 202 7.55 -28.87 6.51
CA GLY A 202 7.66 -29.07 5.07
C GLY A 202 8.03 -27.80 4.30
N ALA A 203 7.44 -26.65 4.66
CA ALA A 203 7.67 -25.39 3.94
C ALA A 203 9.02 -24.72 4.27
N LEU A 204 9.54 -24.93 5.48
CA LEU A 204 10.76 -24.29 5.98
C LEU A 204 11.98 -25.24 5.97
N GLU A 205 11.82 -26.46 5.43
CA GLU A 205 12.83 -27.53 5.50
C GLU A 205 13.36 -27.72 6.93
N GLY A 206 12.46 -27.65 7.91
CA GLY A 206 12.77 -27.58 9.34
C GLY A 206 12.22 -28.76 10.14
N ASP A 207 12.72 -28.93 11.36
CA ASP A 207 12.19 -29.92 12.30
C ASP A 207 10.95 -29.35 13.02
N ALA A 208 9.82 -30.07 12.95
CA ALA A 208 8.57 -29.72 13.61
C ALA A 208 8.73 -29.46 15.12
N ARG A 209 9.70 -30.11 15.78
CA ARG A 209 10.02 -29.92 17.21
C ARG A 209 10.64 -28.56 17.48
N ILE A 210 11.58 -28.12 16.63
CA ILE A 210 12.19 -26.80 16.72
C ILE A 210 11.14 -25.73 16.43
N LEU A 211 10.30 -25.98 15.44
CA LEU A 211 9.21 -25.08 15.06
C LEU A 211 8.15 -24.94 16.16
N ALA A 212 7.90 -25.99 16.95
CA ALA A 212 7.02 -25.92 18.12
C ALA A 212 7.52 -24.92 19.17
N ASP A 213 8.82 -24.91 19.45
CA ASP A 213 9.41 -23.96 20.40
C ASP A 213 9.39 -22.52 19.84
N LEU A 214 9.66 -22.37 18.54
CA LEU A 214 9.60 -21.07 17.86
C LEU A 214 8.17 -20.53 17.73
N ALA A 215 7.16 -21.41 17.66
CA ALA A 215 5.76 -21.01 17.64
C ALA A 215 5.27 -20.50 19.01
N TRP A 216 5.96 -20.82 20.11
CA TRP A 216 5.47 -20.54 21.46
C TRP A 216 5.23 -19.05 21.76
N PRO A 217 6.13 -18.10 21.43
CA PRO A 217 5.87 -16.68 21.63
C PRO A 217 4.64 -16.17 20.88
N LEU A 218 4.40 -16.71 19.67
CA LEU A 218 3.26 -16.36 18.82
C LEU A 218 1.95 -16.91 19.39
N ILE A 219 1.95 -18.15 19.90
CA ILE A 219 0.82 -18.75 20.61
C ILE A 219 0.41 -17.88 21.79
N LEU A 220 1.37 -17.48 22.63
CA LEU A 220 1.10 -16.60 23.78
C LEU A 220 0.55 -15.25 23.35
N GLN A 221 1.00 -14.71 22.22
CA GLN A 221 0.48 -13.45 21.68
C GLN A 221 -0.99 -13.56 21.27
N PHE A 222 -1.37 -14.59 20.53
CA PHE A 222 -2.77 -14.81 20.14
C PHE A 222 -3.68 -15.00 21.36
N MET A 223 -3.21 -15.75 22.35
CA MET A 223 -3.96 -15.96 23.59
C MET A 223 -4.17 -14.67 24.39
N ARG A 224 -3.17 -13.80 24.47
CA ARG A 224 -3.33 -12.47 25.10
C ARG A 224 -4.36 -11.59 24.39
N GLN A 225 -4.64 -11.86 23.12
CA GLN A 225 -5.61 -11.13 22.31
C GLN A 225 -7.02 -11.75 22.37
N GLY A 226 -7.22 -12.82 23.16
CA GLY A 226 -8.50 -13.52 23.27
C GLY A 226 -8.77 -14.51 22.13
N VAL A 227 -7.78 -14.77 21.27
CA VAL A 227 -7.90 -15.67 20.12
C VAL A 227 -7.63 -17.11 20.56
N SER A 228 -8.57 -18.02 20.29
CA SER A 228 -8.37 -19.45 20.55
C SER A 228 -7.35 -20.05 19.59
N VAL A 229 -6.39 -20.82 20.11
CA VAL A 229 -5.32 -21.44 19.30
C VAL A 229 -5.48 -22.96 19.28
N THR A 230 -5.37 -23.53 18.09
CA THR A 230 -5.25 -24.97 17.86
C THR A 230 -3.91 -25.26 17.18
N VAL A 231 -3.18 -26.25 17.65
CA VAL A 231 -1.91 -26.68 17.07
C VAL A 231 -2.13 -28.08 16.51
N VAL A 232 -1.76 -28.27 15.24
CA VAL A 232 -1.80 -29.55 14.54
C VAL A 232 -0.37 -30.03 14.35
N GLY A 233 -0.11 -31.29 14.70
CA GLY A 233 1.19 -31.93 14.55
C GLY A 233 1.58 -32.75 15.76
N ASP A 234 2.81 -33.25 15.76
CA ASP A 234 3.34 -34.13 16.81
C ASP A 234 4.51 -33.49 17.59
N PRO A 235 4.27 -32.39 18.33
CA PRO A 235 5.31 -31.79 19.16
C PRO A 235 5.67 -32.71 20.34
N PRO A 236 6.84 -32.51 20.99
CA PRO A 236 7.23 -33.28 22.16
C PRO A 236 6.16 -33.28 23.27
N GLU A 237 6.04 -34.36 24.04
CA GLU A 237 5.03 -34.51 25.10
C GLU A 237 5.09 -33.38 26.13
N VAL A 238 6.31 -33.02 26.57
CA VAL A 238 6.56 -31.88 27.48
C VAL A 238 5.99 -30.57 26.93
N TRP A 239 6.11 -30.36 25.62
CA TRP A 239 5.56 -29.18 24.96
C TRP A 239 4.03 -29.24 24.89
N THR A 240 3.49 -30.43 24.58
CA THR A 240 2.04 -30.67 24.51
C THR A 240 1.36 -30.40 25.85
N ASP A 241 1.96 -30.86 26.95
CA ASP A 241 1.46 -30.63 28.30
C ASP A 241 1.46 -29.14 28.65
N ARG A 242 2.55 -28.44 28.32
CA ARG A 242 2.67 -26.99 28.47
C ARG A 242 1.58 -26.25 27.66
N ALA A 243 1.33 -26.66 26.43
CA ALA A 243 0.33 -26.07 25.55
C ALA A 243 -1.09 -26.26 26.10
N ARG A 244 -1.42 -27.48 26.56
CA ARG A 244 -2.73 -27.78 27.17
C ARG A 244 -2.94 -27.02 28.47
N ALA A 245 -1.92 -26.90 29.31
CA ALA A 245 -1.97 -26.11 30.55
C ALA A 245 -2.25 -24.62 30.28
N ALA A 246 -1.78 -24.10 29.14
CA ALA A 246 -2.11 -22.74 28.71
C ALA A 246 -3.55 -22.61 28.16
N GLY A 247 -4.20 -23.71 27.75
CA GLY A 247 -5.52 -23.68 27.10
C GLY A 247 -5.46 -23.79 25.57
N VAL A 248 -4.32 -24.18 25.01
CA VAL A 248 -4.15 -24.45 23.57
C VAL A 248 -4.70 -25.85 23.25
N ARG A 249 -5.49 -25.96 22.18
CA ARG A 249 -5.94 -27.27 21.68
C ARG A 249 -4.83 -27.90 20.85
N VAL A 250 -4.40 -29.12 21.18
CA VAL A 250 -3.42 -29.86 20.37
C VAL A 250 -4.11 -31.03 19.68
N ARG A 251 -3.96 -31.12 18.36
CA ARG A 251 -4.48 -32.21 17.52
C ARG A 251 -3.31 -32.94 16.86
N PRO A 252 -3.35 -34.28 16.80
CA PRO A 252 -2.31 -35.06 16.13
C PRO A 252 -2.30 -34.79 14.63
N SER A 253 -1.16 -35.03 14.00
CA SER A 253 -1.00 -34.89 12.56
C SER A 253 -1.94 -35.81 11.76
N PRO A 254 -2.62 -35.31 10.70
CA PRO A 254 -3.32 -36.17 9.75
C PRO A 254 -2.38 -36.99 8.87
N LEU A 255 -1.07 -36.66 8.82
CA LEU A 255 -0.06 -37.38 8.03
C LEU A 255 0.51 -38.62 8.74
N ARG A 256 0.03 -38.95 9.95
CA ARG A 256 0.29 -40.28 10.52
C ARG A 256 -0.41 -41.34 9.68
N LEU A 257 0.34 -42.03 8.83
CA LEU A 257 -0.07 -43.35 8.38
C LEU A 257 -0.24 -44.23 9.62
N PRO A 258 -1.38 -44.94 9.76
CA PRO A 258 -1.55 -45.90 10.85
C PRO A 258 -0.49 -47.00 10.68
N GLY A 259 0.32 -47.18 11.73
CA GLY A 259 1.18 -48.37 11.88
C GLY A 259 0.38 -49.60 12.27
#